data_AF-A0A7S1DGP5-F1
#
_entry.id   AF-A0A7S1DGP5-F1
#
_cell.length_a   1.000
_cell.length_b   1.000
_cell.length_c   1.000
_cell.angle_alpha   90.00
_cell.angle_beta   90.00
_cell.angle_gamma   90.00
#
_symmetry.space_group_name_H-M   'P 1'
#
loop_
_entity.id
_entity.type
_entity.pdbx_description
1 polymer ?
#
loop_
_entity_poly.entity_id
_entity_poly.type
_entity_poly.pdbx_seq_one_letter_code
_entity_poly.pdbx_strand_id
1 'polypeptide(L)'
;RSTRDPLAELRGDLEKGLITSETRLMIEANYCVDTGHKALTVRHNPEKYRDMAQQLQKAVAITFEGWRVSTVVNEHEWSAPASGDTSAQGPEGQLPLGAFEVDLTWELDGGARKVELHSKLRSRKFPDTFGMLSSVVKLVGTHAEALLAKGGEEQ
;
A
#
# COMPACT_ATOMS: atom_id res chain seq x y z
N ARG A 1 -17.53 -14.80 6.60
CA ARG A 1 -17.22 -13.84 5.51
C ARG A 1 -15.98 -14.36 4.82
N SER A 2 -16.08 -14.71 3.53
CA SER A 2 -14.94 -15.23 2.77
C SER A 2 -13.83 -14.19 2.77
N THR A 3 -12.68 -14.50 3.38
CA THR A 3 -11.47 -13.67 3.30
C THR A 3 -10.95 -13.81 1.89
N ARG A 4 -11.46 -12.97 0.99
CA ARG A 4 -10.89 -12.80 -0.36
C ARG A 4 -9.41 -12.53 -0.18
N ASP A 5 -8.56 -13.38 -0.76
CA ASP A 5 -7.13 -13.12 -0.85
C ASP A 5 -6.96 -11.76 -1.56
N PRO A 6 -6.45 -10.73 -0.88
CA PRO A 6 -6.35 -9.39 -1.46
C PRO A 6 -5.52 -9.42 -2.75
N LEU A 7 -4.54 -10.32 -2.84
CA LEU A 7 -3.64 -10.42 -3.98
C LEU A 7 -4.15 -11.36 -5.10
N ALA A 8 -5.39 -11.87 -4.99
CA ALA A 8 -5.95 -12.76 -6.01
C ALA A 8 -6.06 -12.09 -7.38
N GLU A 9 -6.42 -10.81 -7.43
CA GLU A 9 -6.52 -10.07 -8.70
C GLU A 9 -5.15 -9.85 -9.33
N LEU A 10 -4.16 -9.47 -8.52
CA LEU A 10 -2.77 -9.32 -8.96
C LEU A 10 -2.22 -10.63 -9.54
N ARG A 11 -2.47 -11.75 -8.84
CA ARG A 11 -2.07 -13.09 -9.30
C ARG A 11 -2.72 -13.43 -10.65
N GLY A 12 -4.02 -13.19 -10.78
CA GLY A 12 -4.73 -13.48 -12.03
C GLY A 12 -4.23 -12.66 -13.22
N ASP A 13 -3.74 -11.44 -13.00
CA ASP A 13 -3.13 -10.62 -14.06
C ASP A 13 -1.69 -11.06 -14.39
N LEU A 14 -0.90 -11.47 -13.39
CA LEU A 14 0.42 -12.07 -13.58
C LEU A 14 0.36 -13.39 -14.36
N GLU A 15 -0.59 -14.26 -14.03
CA GLU A 15 -0.82 -15.55 -14.73
C GLU A 15 -1.18 -15.35 -16.21
N LYS A 16 -1.83 -14.24 -16.54
CA LYS A 16 -2.18 -13.86 -17.92
C LYS A 16 -1.04 -13.13 -18.66
N GLY A 17 0.08 -12.86 -17.99
CA GLY A 17 1.20 -12.11 -18.55
C GLY A 17 0.91 -10.62 -18.76
N LEU A 18 -0.11 -10.07 -18.08
CA LEU A 18 -0.47 -8.64 -18.18
C LEU A 18 0.45 -7.74 -17.33
N ILE A 19 1.14 -8.34 -16.36
CA ILE A 19 2.07 -7.65 -15.47
C ILE A 19 3.47 -8.21 -15.72
N THR A 20 4.41 -7.32 -16.02
CA THR A 20 5.84 -7.60 -16.23
C THR A 20 6.68 -6.68 -15.36
N SER A 21 8.01 -6.80 -15.43
CA SER A 21 8.94 -5.88 -14.74
C SER A 21 8.78 -4.41 -15.17
N GLU A 22 8.30 -4.20 -16.40
CA GLU A 22 8.07 -2.88 -17.00
C GLU A 22 6.71 -2.27 -16.62
N THR A 23 5.79 -3.10 -16.12
CA THR A 23 4.50 -2.64 -15.64
C THR A 23 4.72 -1.73 -14.44
N ARG A 24 4.14 -0.54 -14.49
CA ARG A 24 4.25 0.43 -13.40
C ARG A 24 3.45 -0.07 -12.20
N LEU A 25 4.16 -0.34 -11.10
CA LEU A 25 3.56 -0.59 -9.79
C LEU A 25 3.73 0.65 -8.92
N MET A 26 2.74 0.93 -8.09
CA MET A 26 2.76 2.03 -7.14
C MET A 26 2.30 1.53 -5.79
N ILE A 27 3.16 1.69 -4.78
CA ILE A 27 2.80 1.45 -3.38
C ILE A 27 2.51 2.80 -2.75
N GLU A 28 1.29 3.01 -2.30
CA GLU A 28 0.85 4.25 -1.69
C GLU A 28 0.66 4.04 -0.18
N ALA A 29 1.30 4.89 0.63
CA ALA A 29 1.13 4.93 2.06
C ALA A 29 0.38 6.20 2.45
N ASN A 30 -0.88 6.05 2.84
CA ASN A 30 -1.72 7.16 3.29
C ASN A 30 -1.89 7.09 4.80
N TYR A 31 -1.57 8.17 5.52
CA TYR A 31 -1.74 8.21 6.97
C TYR A 31 -2.23 9.54 7.49
N CYS A 32 -2.95 9.50 8.60
CA CYS A 32 -3.56 10.68 9.21
C CYS A 32 -3.06 10.90 10.64
N VAL A 33 -2.54 12.10 10.89
CA VAL A 33 -1.99 12.53 12.18
C VAL A 33 -2.61 13.87 12.60
N ASP A 34 -2.69 14.10 13.91
CA ASP A 34 -3.07 15.40 14.46
C ASP A 34 -1.81 16.24 14.65
N THR A 35 -1.65 17.26 13.80
CA THR A 35 -0.54 18.24 13.86
C THR A 35 -0.96 19.57 14.47
N GLY A 36 -2.27 19.85 14.54
CA GLY A 36 -2.81 21.16 14.90
C GLY A 36 -3.19 21.30 16.37
N HIS A 37 -3.49 20.20 17.06
CA HIS A 37 -3.67 20.21 18.51
C HIS A 37 -2.43 19.59 19.14
N LYS A 38 -1.95 20.15 20.26
CA LYS A 38 -0.88 19.57 21.07
C LYS A 38 -1.38 18.24 21.65
N ALA A 39 -1.54 17.22 20.82
CA ALA A 39 -1.98 15.90 21.16
C ALA A 39 -0.86 15.21 21.93
N LEU A 40 -0.64 15.70 23.16
CA LEU A 40 0.16 15.10 24.24
C LEU A 40 -0.50 13.80 24.75
N THR A 41 -1.44 13.21 24.01
CA THR A 41 -1.88 11.86 24.29
C THR A 41 -0.81 10.93 23.72
N VAL A 42 -0.14 10.18 24.61
CA VAL A 42 0.93 9.22 24.34
C VAL A 42 0.62 8.24 23.19
N ARG A 43 -0.64 8.14 22.77
CA ARG A 43 -1.13 7.19 21.77
C ARG A 43 -0.94 7.62 20.32
N HIS A 44 -0.73 8.91 20.01
CA HIS A 44 -0.72 9.41 18.62
C HIS A 44 0.56 10.21 18.36
N ASN A 45 1.71 9.54 18.41
CA ASN A 45 3.00 10.16 18.06
C ASN A 45 3.13 10.30 16.53
N PRO A 46 3.07 11.51 15.94
CA PRO A 46 3.15 11.70 14.49
C PRO A 46 4.50 11.26 13.90
N GLU A 47 5.59 11.39 14.66
CA GLU A 47 6.92 10.98 14.21
C GLU A 47 6.96 9.48 13.91
N LYS A 48 6.27 8.66 14.71
CA LYS A 48 6.18 7.22 14.48
C LYS A 48 5.53 6.88 13.13
N TYR A 49 4.56 7.68 12.67
CA TYR A 49 3.91 7.48 11.39
C TYR A 49 4.84 7.85 10.23
N ARG A 50 5.52 8.99 10.36
CA ARG A 50 6.53 9.44 9.38
C ARG A 50 7.68 8.44 9.28
N ASP A 51 8.21 7.98 10.41
CA ASP A 51 9.27 6.96 10.46
C ASP A 51 8.84 5.67 9.78
N MET A 52 7.61 5.20 10.04
CA MET A 52 7.09 3.99 9.39
C MET A 52 6.93 4.17 7.88
N ALA A 53 6.45 5.33 7.42
CA ALA A 53 6.34 5.63 5.99
C ALA A 53 7.71 5.70 5.30
N GLN A 54 8.71 6.31 5.95
CA GLN A 54 10.09 6.34 5.45
C GLN A 54 10.72 4.93 5.41
N GLN A 55 10.49 4.12 6.45
CA GLN A 55 10.94 2.72 6.47
C GLN A 55 10.32 1.92 5.34
N LEU A 56 9.01 2.09 5.09
CA LEU A 56 8.31 1.47 3.97
C LEU A 56 8.91 1.90 2.63
N GLN A 57 9.12 3.20 2.41
CA GLN A 57 9.71 3.70 1.16
C GLN A 57 11.11 3.12 0.90
N LYS A 58 11.97 3.09 1.92
CA LYS A 58 13.30 2.47 1.82
C LYS A 58 13.22 0.97 1.54
N ALA A 59 12.32 0.27 2.24
CA ALA A 59 12.12 -1.15 2.04
C ALA A 59 11.63 -1.46 0.63
N VAL A 60 10.69 -0.70 0.07
CA VAL A 60 10.20 -0.87 -1.31
C VAL A 60 11.33 -0.67 -2.31
N ALA A 61 12.12 0.40 -2.15
CA ALA A 61 13.23 0.68 -3.07
C ALA A 61 14.27 -0.45 -3.11
N ILE A 62 14.60 -1.05 -1.96
CA ILE A 62 15.53 -2.19 -1.87
C ILE A 62 14.87 -3.47 -2.42
N THR A 63 13.62 -3.71 -2.05
CA THR A 63 12.93 -4.97 -2.31
C THR A 63 12.56 -5.16 -3.78
N PHE A 64 12.30 -4.06 -4.49
CA PHE A 64 11.88 -4.06 -5.89
C PHE A 64 12.93 -3.43 -6.80
N GLU A 65 14.21 -3.55 -6.44
CA GLU A 65 15.31 -3.12 -7.32
C GLU A 65 15.19 -3.83 -8.69
N GLY A 66 15.26 -3.05 -9.77
CA GLY A 66 15.09 -3.54 -11.15
C GLY A 66 13.64 -3.65 -11.63
N TRP A 67 12.64 -3.41 -10.78
CA TRP A 67 11.24 -3.31 -11.18
C TRP A 67 10.79 -1.85 -11.27
N ARG A 68 9.80 -1.56 -12.11
CA ARG A 68 9.19 -0.23 -12.21
C ARG A 68 8.20 0.05 -11.07
N VAL A 69 8.70 0.03 -9.84
CA VAL A 69 7.90 0.29 -8.62
C VAL A 69 8.19 1.67 -8.07
N SER A 70 7.14 2.44 -7.81
CA SER A 70 7.21 3.74 -7.14
C SER A 70 6.52 3.68 -5.78
N THR A 71 6.96 4.54 -4.85
CA THR A 71 6.28 4.72 -3.56
C THR A 71 5.79 6.15 -3.42
N VAL A 72 4.53 6.31 -3.06
CA VAL A 72 3.91 7.60 -2.75
C VAL A 72 3.56 7.61 -1.26
N VAL A 73 3.84 8.72 -0.59
CA VAL A 73 3.58 8.89 0.84
C VAL A 73 2.73 10.14 1.02
N ASN A 74 1.51 9.96 1.54
CA ASN A 74 0.55 11.04 1.76
C ASN A 74 0.28 11.19 3.26
N GLU A 75 0.73 12.31 3.82
CA GLU A 75 0.39 12.73 5.19
C GLU A 75 -0.87 13.58 5.15
N HIS A 76 -1.89 13.17 5.90
CA HIS A 76 -3.13 13.90 6.06
C HIS A 76 -3.18 14.52 7.46
N GLU A 77 -3.48 15.81 7.51
CA GLU A 77 -3.73 16.51 8.76
C GLU A 77 -5.17 16.26 9.21
N TRP A 78 -5.33 15.83 10.46
CA TRP A 78 -6.64 15.72 11.07
C TRP A 78 -7.16 17.10 11.46
N SER A 79 -8.20 17.57 10.78
CA SER A 79 -8.99 18.71 11.22
C SER A 79 -10.18 18.20 12.05
N ALA A 80 -10.29 18.59 13.32
CA ALA A 80 -11.50 18.34 14.09
C ALA A 80 -12.72 18.91 13.33
N PRO A 81 -13.84 18.18 13.22
CA PRO A 81 -15.05 18.74 12.63
C PRO A 81 -15.44 19.97 13.46
N ALA A 82 -15.63 21.10 12.79
CA ALA A 82 -16.05 22.34 13.42
C ALA A 82 -17.41 22.11 14.11
N SER A 83 -17.37 21.94 15.43
CA SER A 83 -18.48 22.08 16.39
C SER A 83 -19.89 21.72 15.88
N GLY A 84 -20.36 20.52 16.24
CA GLY A 84 -21.79 20.24 16.37
C GLY A 84 -22.37 19.14 15.50
N ASP A 85 -21.65 18.70 14.46
CA ASP A 85 -22.16 17.66 13.58
C ASP A 85 -21.54 16.29 13.90
N THR A 86 -22.14 15.59 14.87
CA THR A 86 -21.77 14.21 15.24
C THR A 86 -22.10 13.17 14.15
N SER A 87 -22.60 13.61 12.99
CA SER A 87 -22.97 12.73 11.87
C SER A 87 -21.98 12.75 10.70
N ALA A 88 -20.95 13.60 10.74
CA ALA A 88 -20.02 13.72 9.63
C ALA A 88 -19.03 12.55 9.59
N GLN A 89 -19.37 11.52 8.80
CA GLN A 89 -18.36 10.98 7.88
C GLN A 89 -17.66 12.20 7.29
N GLY A 90 -16.36 12.38 7.58
CA GLY A 90 -15.61 13.51 7.06
C GLY A 90 -15.78 13.62 5.53
N PRO A 91 -15.56 14.80 4.93
CA PRO A 91 -15.64 14.96 3.48
C PRO A 91 -14.92 13.80 2.77
N GLU A 92 -15.53 13.28 1.70
CA GLU A 92 -15.01 12.15 0.92
C GLU A 92 -13.50 12.33 0.68
N GLY A 93 -12.69 11.42 1.23
CA GLY A 93 -11.23 11.49 1.16
C GLY A 93 -10.50 11.88 2.46
N GLN A 94 -11.21 12.22 3.54
CA GLN A 94 -10.57 12.37 4.85
C GLN A 94 -10.31 11.02 5.52
N LEU A 95 -9.03 10.69 5.70
CA LEU A 95 -8.61 9.54 6.48
C LEU A 95 -8.88 9.77 7.98
N PRO A 96 -9.44 8.77 8.70
CA PRO A 96 -9.66 8.89 10.14
C PRO A 96 -8.36 9.11 10.90
N LEU A 97 -8.41 9.88 11.99
CA LEU A 97 -7.25 10.08 12.86
C LEU A 97 -6.61 8.73 13.26
N GLY A 98 -5.30 8.63 13.05
CA GLY A 98 -4.52 7.45 13.40
C GLY A 98 -4.58 6.33 12.37
N ALA A 99 -5.17 6.56 11.19
CA ALA A 99 -5.09 5.67 10.02
C ALA A 99 -3.65 5.56 9.49
N PHE A 100 -3.32 4.39 8.96
CA PHE A 100 -2.09 4.11 8.22
C PHE A 100 -2.44 2.98 7.25
N GLU A 101 -2.77 3.37 6.04
CA GLU A 101 -3.29 2.51 5.00
C GLU A 101 -2.23 2.39 3.91
N VAL A 102 -1.96 1.15 3.49
CA VAL A 102 -0.99 0.87 2.44
C VAL A 102 -1.71 0.17 1.32
N ASP A 103 -1.62 0.74 0.14
CA ASP A 103 -2.24 0.22 -1.07
C ASP A 103 -1.19 -0.11 -2.13
N LEU A 104 -1.49 -1.10 -2.97
CA LEU A 104 -0.75 -1.39 -4.18
C LEU A 104 -1.66 -1.10 -5.39
N THR A 105 -1.12 -0.36 -6.34
CA THR A 105 -1.77 -0.02 -7.61
C THR A 105 -0.90 -0.47 -8.77
N TRP A 106 -1.51 -0.99 -9.82
CA TRP A 106 -0.83 -1.31 -11.08
C TRP A 106 -1.64 -0.81 -12.27
N GLU A 107 -0.95 -0.31 -13.28
CA GLU A 107 -1.55 0.22 -14.50
C GLU A 107 -1.57 -0.87 -15.59
N LEU A 108 -2.75 -1.09 -16.17
CA LEU A 108 -2.96 -1.93 -17.35
C LEU A 108 -3.63 -1.10 -18.46
N ASP A 109 -3.64 -1.59 -19.69
CA ASP A 109 -4.28 -0.92 -20.83
C ASP A 109 -5.80 -0.65 -20.61
N GLY A 110 -6.45 -1.45 -19.76
CA GLY A 110 -7.85 -1.29 -19.38
C GLY A 110 -8.11 -0.37 -18.18
N GLY A 111 -7.06 0.22 -17.59
CA GLY A 111 -7.14 1.09 -16.42
C GLY A 111 -6.29 0.63 -15.24
N ALA A 112 -6.22 1.47 -14.21
CA ALA A 112 -5.51 1.17 -12.97
C ALA A 112 -6.34 0.23 -12.09
N ARG A 113 -5.66 -0.75 -11.49
CA ARG A 113 -6.21 -1.63 -10.46
C ARG A 113 -5.57 -1.33 -9.11
N LYS A 114 -6.30 -1.55 -8.03
CA LYS A 114 -5.86 -1.20 -6.67
C LYS A 114 -6.25 -2.30 -5.67
N VAL A 115 -5.37 -2.58 -4.72
CA VAL A 115 -5.59 -3.47 -3.58
C VAL A 115 -5.04 -2.88 -2.29
N GLU A 116 -5.79 -3.00 -1.20
CA GLU A 116 -5.30 -2.70 0.17
C GLU A 116 -4.35 -3.81 0.63
N LEU A 117 -3.07 -3.47 0.83
CA LEU A 117 -2.06 -4.37 1.40
C LEU A 117 -2.13 -4.40 2.93
N HIS A 118 -2.41 -3.24 3.54
CA HIS A 118 -2.51 -3.12 4.99
C HIS A 118 -3.46 -1.99 5.39
N SER A 119 -4.22 -2.24 6.46
CA SER A 119 -5.00 -1.22 7.14
C SER A 119 -4.70 -1.23 8.64
N LYS A 120 -4.15 -0.12 9.16
CA LYS A 120 -3.96 0.04 10.61
C LYS A 120 -5.28 0.20 11.35
N LEU A 121 -6.28 0.82 10.73
CA LEU A 121 -7.62 0.92 11.33
C LEU A 121 -8.24 -0.47 11.54
N ARG A 122 -8.08 -1.36 10.57
CA ARG A 122 -8.58 -2.74 10.61
C ARG A 122 -7.76 -3.64 11.54
N SER A 123 -6.44 -3.61 11.41
CA SER A 123 -5.53 -4.51 12.15
C SER A 123 -5.17 -4.02 13.55
N ARG A 124 -5.41 -2.73 13.85
CA ARG A 124 -4.93 -2.02 15.05
C ARG A 124 -3.41 -2.00 15.21
N LYS A 125 -2.64 -2.38 14.18
CA LYS A 125 -1.17 -2.46 14.19
C LYS A 125 -0.57 -1.70 13.01
N PHE A 126 0.68 -1.26 13.16
CA PHE A 126 1.46 -0.82 12.00
C PHE A 126 1.78 -2.01 11.10
N PRO A 127 2.02 -1.78 9.79
CA PRO A 127 2.35 -2.85 8.87
C PRO A 127 3.63 -3.55 9.30
N ASP A 128 3.64 -4.88 9.18
CA ASP A 128 4.90 -5.63 9.08
C ASP A 128 5.41 -5.46 7.65
N THR A 129 6.20 -4.42 7.44
CA THR A 129 6.71 -4.03 6.13
C THR A 129 7.38 -5.18 5.40
N PHE A 130 8.22 -5.97 6.09
CA PHE A 130 8.92 -7.07 5.46
C PHE A 130 7.97 -8.20 5.05
N GLY A 131 7.09 -8.64 5.95
CA GLY A 131 6.11 -9.68 5.65
C GLY A 131 5.15 -9.29 4.52
N MET A 132 4.69 -8.04 4.53
CA MET A 132 3.82 -7.48 3.50
C MET A 132 4.51 -7.45 2.14
N LEU A 133 5.69 -6.84 2.03
CA LEU A 133 6.41 -6.73 0.75
C LEU A 133 6.89 -8.10 0.24
N SER A 134 7.32 -9.01 1.13
CA SER A 134 7.71 -10.37 0.75
C SER A 134 6.57 -11.13 0.08
N SER A 135 5.33 -10.91 0.52
CA SER A 135 4.15 -11.54 -0.10
C SER A 135 3.93 -11.04 -1.53
N VAL A 136 4.16 -9.75 -1.79
CA VAL A 136 4.10 -9.17 -3.13
C VAL A 136 5.24 -9.69 -4.00
N VAL A 137 6.49 -9.68 -3.49
CA VAL A 137 7.67 -10.18 -4.21
C VAL A 137 7.52 -11.64 -4.60
N LYS A 138 7.05 -12.50 -3.70
CA LYS A 138 6.85 -13.92 -4.01
C LYS A 138 5.91 -14.10 -5.20
N LEU A 139 4.86 -13.29 -5.31
CA LEU A 139 3.96 -13.36 -6.45
C LEU A 139 4.62 -12.88 -7.73
N VAL A 140 5.28 -11.71 -7.70
CA VAL A 140 5.87 -11.14 -8.91
C VAL A 140 7.12 -11.90 -9.38
N GLY A 141 7.96 -12.36 -8.46
CA GLY A 141 9.21 -13.08 -8.72
C GLY A 141 8.98 -14.48 -9.28
N THR A 142 8.05 -15.25 -8.69
CA THR A 142 7.72 -16.60 -9.19
C THR A 142 7.23 -16.55 -10.64
N HIS A 143 6.51 -15.48 -11.02
CA HIS A 143 6.03 -15.31 -12.39
C HIS A 143 7.10 -14.84 -13.36
N ALA A 144 8.02 -13.96 -12.95
CA ALA A 144 9.13 -13.54 -13.78
C ALA A 144 10.03 -14.73 -14.16
N GLU A 145 10.37 -15.59 -13.19
CA GLU A 145 11.16 -16.80 -13.44
C GLU A 145 10.42 -17.80 -14.34
N ALA A 146 9.11 -17.99 -14.15
CA ALA A 146 8.31 -18.89 -14.96
C ALA A 146 8.18 -18.43 -16.43
N LEU A 147 8.14 -17.12 -16.69
CA LEU A 147 8.12 -16.58 -18.05
C LEU A 147 9.48 -16.74 -18.74
N LEU A 148 10.59 -16.54 -18.02
CA LEU A 148 11.94 -16.77 -18.53
C LEU A 148 12.18 -18.25 -18.86
N ALA A 149 11.68 -19.18 -18.02
CA ALA A 149 11.82 -20.61 -18.26
C ALA A 149 11.07 -21.07 -19.54
N LYS A 150 9.88 -20.51 -19.81
CA LYS A 150 9.08 -20.85 -21.00
C LYS A 150 9.61 -20.26 -22.29
N GLY A 151 10.23 -19.08 -22.24
CA GLY A 151 10.86 -18.45 -23.41
C GLY A 151 12.17 -19.13 -23.88
N GLY A 152 12.70 -20.07 -23.09
CA GLY A 152 13.91 -20.84 -23.43
C GLY A 152 13.65 -22.16 -24.17
N GLU A 153 12.39 -22.59 -24.32
CA GLU A 153 12.03 -23.85 -25.00
C GLU A 153 11.63 -23.65 -26.48
N GLU A 154 11.67 -22.43 -27.01
CA GLU A 154 11.48 -22.13 -28.43
C GLU A 154 12.83 -21.78 -29.10
N GLN A 155 13.77 -22.73 -29.18
CA GLN A 155 14.89 -22.70 -30.13
C GLN A 155 15.17 -24.09 -30.70
#